data_AF-A0A927JXY5-F1
#
_entry.id   AF-A0A927JXY5-F1
#
_cell.length_a   1.000
_cell.length_b   1.000
_cell.length_c   1.000
_cell.angle_alpha   90.00
_cell.angle_beta   90.00
_cell.angle_gamma   90.00
#
_symmetry.space_group_name_H-M   'P 1'
#
loop_
_entity.id
_entity.type
_entity.pdbx_description
1 polymer ?
#
loop_
_entity_poly.entity_id
_entity_poly.type
_entity_poly.pdbx_seq_one_letter_code
_entity_poly.pdbx_strand_id
1 'polypeptide(L)'
;MDLVSRRTMLAAPCLGTLAIAVAAGAATATTPGALANLSTWMDLASVPGASWAMLDSFGAISSGAIGYAKANAEPAIPDTLFEAASLSKVVLAVAIHDMVREGLIDLDQPVAEHFAFTADAATRSITPRHLLSHSS
;
A
#
# COMPACT_ATOMS: atom_id res chain seq x y z
N MET A 1 -7.20 -22.29 -50.45
CA MET A 1 -8.29 -21.72 -51.25
C MET A 1 -8.89 -20.62 -50.40
N ASP A 2 -8.19 -19.50 -50.31
CA ASP A 2 -8.40 -18.28 -51.12
C ASP A 2 -9.09 -17.27 -50.20
N LEU A 3 -8.67 -16.02 -50.00
CA LEU A 3 -7.65 -15.21 -50.64
C LEU A 3 -7.27 -14.12 -49.64
N VAL A 4 -5.97 -13.81 -49.61
CA VAL A 4 -5.38 -12.63 -49.00
C VAL A 4 -5.99 -11.38 -49.64
N SER A 5 -6.57 -10.48 -48.84
CA SER A 5 -6.86 -9.10 -49.26
C SER A 5 -5.99 -8.14 -48.45
N ARG A 6 -4.96 -7.62 -49.12
CA ARG A 6 -4.06 -6.56 -48.66
C ARG A 6 -4.64 -5.19 -49.04
N ARG A 7 -4.29 -4.18 -48.22
CA ARG A 7 -4.45 -2.71 -48.38
C ARG A 7 -5.77 -2.22 -47.77
N THR A 8 -5.75 -1.45 -46.69
CA THR A 8 -5.27 -0.06 -46.73
C THR A 8 -4.86 0.40 -45.33
N MET A 9 -3.63 0.89 -45.21
CA MET A 9 -3.16 1.68 -44.07
C MET A 9 -3.97 2.98 -43.98
N LEU A 10 -4.58 3.28 -42.83
CA LEU A 10 -4.69 4.64 -42.36
C LEU A 10 -4.23 4.67 -40.90
N ALA A 11 -3.09 5.31 -40.68
CA ALA A 11 -2.59 5.69 -39.39
C ALA A 11 -3.48 6.80 -38.81
N ALA A 12 -3.94 6.62 -37.57
CA ALA A 12 -4.41 7.71 -36.73
C ALA A 12 -3.97 7.40 -35.29
N PRO A 13 -2.85 7.97 -34.81
CA PRO A 13 -2.51 7.90 -33.41
C PRO A 13 -3.27 9.01 -32.70
N CYS A 14 -4.48 8.73 -32.19
CA CYS A 14 -5.06 9.55 -31.13
C CYS A 14 -4.42 9.10 -29.80
N LEU A 15 -3.13 9.41 -29.64
CA LEU A 15 -2.49 9.49 -28.32
C LEU A 15 -3.06 10.73 -27.61
N GLY A 16 -4.27 10.59 -27.09
CA GLY A 16 -4.78 11.46 -26.04
C GLY A 16 -4.21 10.99 -24.72
N THR A 17 -2.92 11.26 -24.47
CA THR A 17 -2.36 11.07 -23.13
C THR A 17 -3.01 12.11 -22.23
N LEU A 18 -4.05 11.72 -21.49
CA LEU A 18 -4.52 12.51 -20.35
C LEU A 18 -3.44 12.39 -19.28
N ALA A 19 -2.41 13.23 -19.40
CA ALA A 19 -1.49 13.46 -18.31
C ALA A 19 -2.30 14.08 -17.17
N ILE A 20 -2.71 13.25 -16.22
CA ILE A 20 -3.02 13.74 -14.87
C ILE A 20 -1.68 14.26 -14.36
N ALA A 21 -1.46 15.56 -14.53
CA ALA A 21 -0.47 16.26 -13.75
C ALA A 21 -0.96 16.19 -12.30
N VAL A 22 -0.51 15.17 -11.56
CA VAL A 22 -0.35 15.34 -10.13
C VAL A 22 0.65 16.47 -10.02
N ALA A 23 0.13 17.66 -9.75
CA ALA A 23 0.94 18.73 -9.23
C ALA A 23 1.47 18.20 -7.89
N ALA A 24 2.66 17.59 -7.93
CA ALA A 24 3.54 17.51 -6.79
C ALA A 24 3.94 18.95 -6.48
N GLY A 25 3.00 19.70 -5.91
CA GLY A 25 3.32 20.92 -5.22
C GLY A 25 4.25 20.47 -4.10
N ALA A 26 5.54 20.71 -4.27
CA ALA A 26 6.47 20.79 -3.16
C ALA A 26 6.06 22.01 -2.33
N ALA A 27 4.88 21.92 -1.70
CA ALA A 27 4.58 22.71 -0.54
C ALA A 27 5.66 22.30 0.45
N THR A 28 6.54 23.23 0.79
CA THR A 28 7.37 23.14 1.98
C THR A 28 6.40 22.89 3.13
N ALA A 29 6.19 21.61 3.45
CA ALA A 29 5.21 21.21 4.43
C ALA A 29 5.74 21.70 5.77
N THR A 30 5.10 22.74 6.30
CA THR A 30 5.26 23.08 7.70
C THR A 30 4.91 21.83 8.49
N THR A 31 5.88 21.30 9.23
CA THR A 31 5.66 20.15 10.12
C THR A 31 4.42 20.43 10.95
N PRO A 32 3.35 19.62 10.83
CA PRO A 32 2.13 19.84 11.57
C PRO A 32 2.41 19.91 13.07
N GLY A 33 1.60 20.65 13.82
CA GLY A 33 1.79 20.80 15.27
C GLY A 33 1.87 19.46 16.01
N ALA A 34 1.17 18.42 15.53
CA ALA A 34 1.23 17.06 16.05
C ALA A 34 2.64 16.42 15.96
N LEU A 35 3.46 16.87 15.02
CA LEU A 35 4.82 16.39 14.78
C LEU A 35 5.90 17.35 15.29
N ALA A 36 5.54 18.38 16.08
CA ALA A 36 6.49 19.37 16.58
C ALA A 36 7.66 18.76 17.39
N ASN A 37 7.43 17.61 18.04
CA ASN A 37 8.44 16.89 18.83
C ASN A 37 9.07 15.70 18.09
N LEU A 38 8.83 15.55 16.79
CA LEU A 38 9.25 14.37 16.02
C LEU A 38 10.77 14.15 16.09
N SER A 39 11.58 15.19 15.92
CA SER A 39 13.04 15.10 16.02
C SER A 39 13.49 14.59 17.40
N THR A 40 12.93 15.14 18.48
CA THR A 40 13.22 14.71 19.86
C THR A 40 12.91 13.23 20.08
N TRP A 41 11.78 12.74 19.54
CA TRP A 41 11.43 11.32 19.64
C TRP A 41 12.34 10.43 18.80
N MET A 42 12.73 10.89 17.61
CA MET A 42 13.69 10.18 16.76
C MET A 42 15.05 10.04 17.44
N ASP A 43 15.55 11.11 18.06
CA ASP A 43 16.81 11.08 18.80
C ASP A 43 16.74 10.09 19.97
N LEU A 44 15.65 10.13 20.76
CA LEU A 44 15.44 9.21 21.88
C LEU A 44 15.38 7.74 21.43
N ALA A 45 14.74 7.47 20.29
CA ALA A 45 14.57 6.13 19.74
C ALA A 45 15.72 5.69 18.82
N SER A 46 16.76 6.52 18.63
CA SER A 46 17.86 6.28 17.69
C SER A 46 17.38 5.99 16.26
N VAL A 47 16.35 6.71 15.80
CA VAL A 47 15.78 6.60 14.46
C VAL A 47 16.51 7.60 13.53
N PRO A 48 17.26 7.14 12.51
CA PRO A 48 18.09 8.00 11.69
C PRO A 48 17.31 8.86 10.69
N GLY A 49 16.09 8.46 10.34
CA GLY A 49 15.25 9.18 9.39
C GLY A 49 13.83 8.63 9.36
N ALA A 50 12.89 9.49 8.97
CA ALA A 50 11.48 9.16 8.86
C ALA A 50 10.84 9.97 7.73
N SER A 51 9.84 9.39 7.09
CA SER A 51 8.85 10.11 6.27
C SER A 51 7.49 10.04 6.94
N TRP A 52 6.69 11.08 6.78
CA TRP A 52 5.37 11.20 7.39
C TRP A 52 4.37 11.74 6.38
N ALA A 53 3.10 11.36 6.56
CA ALA A 53 1.96 11.93 5.87
C ALA A 53 0.81 12.10 6.87
N MET A 54 0.06 13.18 6.75
CA MET A 54 -1.11 13.47 7.57
C MET A 54 -2.27 13.87 6.67
N LEU A 55 -3.37 13.12 6.80
CA LEU A 55 -4.65 13.39 6.17
C LEU A 55 -5.52 14.14 7.18
N ASP A 56 -6.00 15.32 6.82
CA ASP A 56 -6.93 16.07 7.65
C ASP A 56 -8.39 15.66 7.43
N SER A 57 -9.28 16.20 8.26
CA SER A 57 -10.73 15.94 8.21
C SER A 57 -11.41 16.44 6.92
N PHE A 58 -10.74 17.28 6.13
CA PHE A 58 -11.22 17.78 4.84
C PHE A 58 -10.61 17.03 3.65
N GLY A 59 -9.79 16.02 3.92
CA GLY A 59 -9.15 15.20 2.89
C GLY A 59 -7.85 15.79 2.34
N ALA A 60 -7.32 16.87 2.92
CA ALA A 60 -6.04 17.42 2.50
C ALA A 60 -4.90 16.57 3.07
N ILE A 61 -3.91 16.30 2.22
CA ILE A 61 -2.71 15.54 2.58
C ILE A 61 -1.55 16.53 2.73
N SER A 62 -0.86 16.43 3.85
CA SER A 62 0.47 17.03 4.05
C SER A 62 1.48 15.91 4.27
N SER A 63 2.70 16.08 3.79
CA SER A 63 3.75 15.07 3.94
C SER A 63 5.12 15.71 4.02
N GLY A 64 6.06 15.01 4.64
CA GLY A 64 7.43 15.48 4.78
C GLY A 64 8.37 14.34 5.15
N ALA A 65 9.66 14.67 5.21
CA ALA A 65 10.70 13.76 5.65
C ALA A 65 11.73 14.50 6.49
N ILE A 66 12.40 13.76 7.37
CA ILE A 66 13.45 14.26 8.26
C ILE A 66 14.54 13.20 8.40
N GLY A 67 15.78 13.63 8.54
CA GLY A 67 16.93 12.74 8.69
C GLY A 67 17.32 12.07 7.38
N TYR A 68 17.70 10.79 7.45
CA TYR A 68 18.36 10.08 6.35
C TYR A 68 17.61 8.81 5.95
N ALA A 69 17.48 8.58 4.63
CA ALA A 69 17.00 7.32 4.05
C ALA A 69 17.99 6.18 4.33
N LYS A 70 19.29 6.51 4.28
CA LYS A 70 20.39 5.62 4.64
C LYS A 70 21.28 6.37 5.62
N ALA A 71 21.46 5.83 6.82
CA ALA A 71 22.16 6.49 7.91
C ALA A 71 23.49 7.11 7.43
N ASN A 72 23.60 8.43 7.60
CA ASN A 72 24.76 9.25 7.25
C ASN A 72 25.16 9.26 5.76
N ALA A 73 24.26 8.92 4.84
CA ALA A 73 24.55 8.91 3.41
C ALA A 73 23.56 9.76 2.60
N GLU A 74 22.28 9.42 2.66
CA GLU A 74 21.26 10.00 1.77
C GLU A 74 20.14 10.64 2.59
N PRO A 75 19.82 11.92 2.38
CA PRO A 75 18.71 12.56 3.08
C PRO A 75 17.39 11.86 2.71
N ALA A 76 16.51 11.69 3.70
CA ALA A 76 15.16 11.22 3.42
C ALA A 76 14.39 12.34 2.70
N ILE A 77 13.62 11.94 1.69
CA ILE A 77 12.66 12.79 0.97
C ILE A 77 11.27 12.18 1.15
N PRO A 78 10.18 12.94 0.90
CA PRO A 78 8.81 12.41 1.08
C PRO A 78 8.54 11.09 0.33
N ASP A 79 9.20 10.87 -0.81
CA ASP A 79 9.06 9.67 -1.64
C ASP A 79 10.08 8.56 -1.29
N THR A 80 10.86 8.71 -0.22
CA THR A 80 11.78 7.65 0.24
C THR A 80 10.99 6.40 0.62
N LEU A 81 11.36 5.27 0.03
CA LEU A 81 10.79 3.97 0.38
C LEU A 81 11.48 3.40 1.62
N PHE A 82 10.66 3.04 2.61
CA PHE A 82 11.06 2.25 3.77
C PHE A 82 10.37 0.88 3.73
N GLU A 83 10.93 -0.10 4.43
CA GLU A 83 10.27 -1.39 4.58
C GLU A 83 8.95 -1.23 5.35
N ALA A 84 7.84 -1.65 4.73
CA ALA A 84 6.51 -1.56 5.34
C ALA A 84 6.34 -2.52 6.55
N ALA A 85 7.16 -3.56 6.65
CA ALA A 85 7.08 -4.60 7.68
C ALA A 85 5.62 -5.10 7.88
N SER A 86 5.10 -5.07 9.11
CA SER A 86 3.74 -5.52 9.40
C SER A 86 2.64 -4.60 8.86
N LEU A 87 2.95 -3.39 8.36
CA LEU A 87 1.95 -2.55 7.69
C LEU A 87 1.41 -3.21 6.40
N SER A 88 2.19 -4.13 5.79
CA SER A 88 1.74 -4.95 4.66
C SER A 88 0.49 -5.79 4.97
N LYS A 89 0.23 -6.14 6.24
CA LYS A 89 -0.96 -6.93 6.63
C LYS A 89 -2.26 -6.18 6.39
N VAL A 90 -2.27 -4.85 6.54
CA VAL A 90 -3.47 -4.04 6.28
C VAL A 90 -3.80 -4.07 4.79
N VAL A 91 -2.79 -3.98 3.92
CA VAL A 91 -2.96 -4.10 2.47
C VAL A 91 -3.51 -5.48 2.10
N LEU A 92 -2.97 -6.55 2.70
CA LEU A 92 -3.49 -7.91 2.53
C LEU A 92 -4.95 -8.01 2.99
N ALA A 93 -5.30 -7.43 4.13
CA ALA A 93 -6.67 -7.47 4.64
C ALA A 93 -7.65 -6.77 3.70
N VAL A 94 -7.28 -5.62 3.12
CA VAL A 94 -8.10 -4.94 2.10
C VAL A 94 -8.31 -5.83 0.87
N ALA A 95 -7.23 -6.45 0.36
CA ALA A 95 -7.33 -7.34 -0.79
C ALA A 95 -8.25 -8.55 -0.52
N ILE A 96 -8.19 -9.14 0.69
CA ILE A 96 -9.10 -10.22 1.08
C ILE A 96 -10.54 -9.70 1.14
N HIS A 97 -10.78 -8.51 1.68
CA HIS A 97 -12.13 -7.93 1.72
C HIS A 97 -12.69 -7.62 0.32
N ASP A 98 -11.85 -7.26 -0.64
CA ASP A 98 -12.26 -7.14 -2.04
C ASP A 98 -12.68 -8.50 -2.62
N MET A 99 -11.92 -9.56 -2.35
CA MET A 99 -12.28 -10.92 -2.74
C MET A 99 -13.58 -11.41 -2.06
N VAL A 100 -13.83 -11.00 -0.81
CA VAL A 100 -15.10 -11.28 -0.10
C VAL A 100 -16.26 -10.58 -0.79
N ARG A 101 -16.10 -9.30 -1.19
CA ARG A 101 -17.12 -8.56 -1.95
C ARG A 101 -17.43 -9.23 -3.29
N GLU A 102 -16.44 -9.85 -3.91
CA GLU A 102 -16.58 -10.60 -5.17
C GLU A 102 -17.12 -12.02 -4.98
N GLY A 103 -17.31 -12.47 -3.72
CA GLY A 103 -17.78 -13.82 -3.41
C GLY A 103 -16.74 -14.92 -3.62
N LEU A 104 -15.46 -14.57 -3.73
CA LEU A 104 -14.35 -15.51 -3.92
C LEU A 104 -13.84 -16.10 -2.59
N ILE A 105 -14.05 -15.38 -1.48
CA ILE A 105 -13.69 -15.81 -0.13
C ILE A 105 -14.91 -15.64 0.77
N ASP A 106 -15.25 -16.67 1.54
CA ASP A 106 -16.12 -16.57 2.69
C ASP A 106 -15.26 -16.49 3.97
N LEU A 107 -15.46 -15.46 4.78
CA LEU A 107 -14.69 -15.25 6.01
C LEU A 107 -14.99 -16.28 7.09
N ASP A 108 -16.13 -16.96 6.99
CA ASP A 108 -16.62 -17.91 7.98
C ASP A 108 -16.53 -19.37 7.50
N GLN A 109 -16.11 -19.59 6.24
CA GLN A 109 -15.77 -20.92 5.73
C GLN A 109 -14.38 -21.36 6.26
N PRO A 110 -14.23 -22.58 6.78
CA PRO A 110 -12.94 -23.07 7.22
C PRO A 110 -11.90 -23.14 6.09
N VAL A 111 -10.69 -22.65 6.34
CA VAL A 111 -9.59 -22.61 5.35
C VAL A 111 -9.24 -24.01 4.84
N ALA A 112 -9.38 -25.02 5.71
CA ALA A 112 -9.10 -26.41 5.40
C ALA A 112 -10.00 -26.99 4.29
N GLU A 113 -11.14 -26.35 3.98
CA GLU A 113 -12.01 -26.76 2.87
C GLU A 113 -11.42 -26.42 1.50
N HIS A 114 -10.59 -25.38 1.40
CA HIS A 114 -9.96 -24.99 0.15
C HIS A 114 -8.64 -25.73 -0.10
N PHE A 115 -7.87 -26.00 0.95
CA PHE A 115 -6.62 -26.75 0.85
C PHE A 115 -6.24 -27.40 2.18
N ALA A 116 -5.70 -28.62 2.11
CA ALA A 116 -5.25 -29.37 3.28
C ALA A 116 -3.94 -28.80 3.83
N PHE A 117 -4.03 -27.82 4.73
CA PHE A 117 -2.86 -27.17 5.35
C PHE A 117 -2.42 -27.81 6.68
N THR A 118 -3.25 -28.68 7.26
CA THR A 118 -3.02 -29.27 8.58
C THR A 118 -3.61 -30.67 8.67
N ALA A 119 -2.95 -31.56 9.42
CA ALA A 119 -3.49 -32.87 9.80
C ALA A 119 -4.23 -32.81 11.16
N ASP A 120 -3.91 -31.81 11.99
CA ASP A 120 -4.50 -31.63 13.30
C ASP A 120 -5.98 -31.24 13.18
N ALA A 121 -6.85 -32.01 13.83
CA ALA A 121 -8.28 -31.78 13.81
C ALA A 121 -8.67 -30.47 14.50
N ALA A 122 -7.90 -30.02 15.50
CA ALA A 122 -8.21 -28.80 16.25
C ALA A 122 -8.10 -27.53 15.39
N THR A 123 -7.25 -27.55 14.35
CA THR A 123 -7.00 -26.40 13.47
C THR A 123 -7.87 -26.40 12.21
N ARG A 124 -8.67 -27.45 11.96
CA ARG A 124 -9.53 -27.54 10.77
C ARG A 124 -10.69 -26.56 10.76
N SER A 125 -11.10 -26.05 11.91
CA SER A 125 -12.16 -25.04 12.04
C SER A 125 -11.64 -23.61 11.96
N ILE A 126 -10.34 -23.39 11.70
CA ILE A 126 -9.79 -22.05 11.50
C ILE A 126 -10.36 -21.46 10.21
N THR A 127 -10.91 -20.26 10.30
CA THR A 127 -11.51 -19.52 9.17
C THR A 127 -10.61 -18.33 8.80
N PRO A 128 -10.79 -17.72 7.61
CA PRO A 128 -10.09 -16.48 7.27
C PRO A 128 -10.32 -15.37 8.30
N ARG A 129 -11.50 -15.29 8.93
CA ARG A 129 -11.77 -14.35 10.03
C ARG A 129 -10.79 -14.53 11.17
N HIS A 130 -10.58 -15.76 11.66
CA HIS A 130 -9.62 -16.03 12.73
C HIS A 130 -8.19 -15.62 12.36
N LEU A 131 -7.78 -15.85 11.11
CA LEU A 131 -6.46 -15.47 10.61
C LEU A 131 -6.28 -13.95 10.56
N LEU A 132 -7.28 -13.22 10.06
CA LEU A 132 -7.24 -11.75 9.97
C LEU A 132 -7.28 -11.07 11.34
N SER A 133 -7.91 -11.71 12.35
CA SER A 133 -8.04 -11.17 13.70
C SER A 133 -7.05 -11.73 14.72
N HIS A 134 -6.08 -12.56 14.30
CA HIS A 134 -5.13 -13.23 15.18
C HIS A 134 -5.79 -14.02 16.33
N SER A 135 -6.84 -14.78 16.01
CA SER A 135 -7.61 -15.59 16.98
C SER A 135 -7.76 -17.05 16.54
N SER A 136 -6.80 -17.54 15.76
CA SER A 136 -6.72 -18.91 15.24
C SER A 136 -6.16 -19.89 16.25
#